data_AF-A0A956IY73-F1
#
_entry.id   AF-A0A956IY73-F1
#
_cell.length_a   1.000
_cell.length_b   1.000
_cell.length_c   1.000
_cell.angle_alpha   90.00
_cell.angle_beta   90.00
_cell.angle_gamma   90.00
#
_symmetry.space_group_name_H-M   'P 1'
#
loop_
_entity.id
_entity.type
_entity.pdbx_description
1 polymer ?
#
loop_
_entity_poly.entity_id
_entity_poly.type
_entity_poly.pdbx_seq_one_letter_code
_entity_poly.pdbx_strand_id
1 'polypeptide(L)'
;MAPRPPETRENVIARLRRVDPTAEHLCLRFGSPHNTHAVVVEGGRWQIRRLVLDLARAEAFREEHGYFMPENAEDLSEPGPEVILEAPSLTRLIAAIEAARAWPPAE
;
A
#
# COMPACT_ATOMS: atom_id res chain seq x y z
N MET A 1 6.89 6.40 -19.12
CA MET A 1 7.60 6.33 -17.84
C MET A 1 8.63 5.22 -17.89
N ALA A 2 9.81 5.41 -17.29
CA ALA A 2 10.73 4.30 -17.06
C ALA A 2 10.11 3.35 -16.01
N PRO A 3 10.30 2.02 -16.09
CA PRO A 3 9.80 1.10 -15.09
C PRO A 3 10.39 1.47 -13.72
N ARG A 4 9.54 1.57 -12.69
CA ARG A 4 10.02 1.78 -11.33
C ARG A 4 10.86 0.56 -10.93
N PRO A 5 12.06 0.76 -10.35
CA PRO A 5 12.82 -0.36 -9.81
C PRO A 5 11.96 -1.08 -8.76
N PRO A 6 12.06 -2.41 -8.66
CA PRO A 6 11.27 -3.16 -7.69
C PRO A 6 11.46 -2.61 -6.29
N GLU A 7 10.35 -2.26 -5.64
CA GLU A 7 10.42 -1.80 -4.27
C GLU A 7 10.69 -2.99 -3.34
N THR A 8 11.94 -3.09 -2.89
CA THR A 8 12.36 -4.16 -1.99
C THR A 8 11.78 -3.99 -0.60
N ARG A 9 11.77 -5.08 0.16
CA ARG A 9 11.35 -5.08 1.57
C ARG A 9 12.16 -4.07 2.38
N GLU A 10 13.45 -4.01 2.14
CA GLU A 10 14.38 -3.11 2.82
C GLU A 10 14.04 -1.64 2.53
N ASN A 11 13.63 -1.32 1.29
CA ASN A 11 13.21 0.03 0.93
C ASN A 11 11.92 0.44 1.66
N VAL A 12 10.93 -0.46 1.76
CA VAL A 12 9.70 -0.17 2.51
C VAL A 12 9.99 -0.01 4.00
N ILE A 13 10.82 -0.87 4.60
CA ILE A 13 11.25 -0.71 5.99
C ILE A 13 11.98 0.62 6.19
N ALA A 14 12.87 1.01 5.27
CA ALA A 14 13.60 2.27 5.37
C ALA A 14 12.67 3.48 5.31
N ARG A 15 11.62 3.44 4.48
CA ARG A 15 10.55 4.46 4.45
C ARG A 15 9.78 4.47 5.76
N LEU A 16 9.36 3.31 6.26
CA LEU A 16 8.63 3.17 7.52
C LEU A 16 9.40 3.71 8.71
N ARG A 17 10.71 3.49 8.79
CA ARG A 17 11.58 4.03 9.86
C ARG A 17 11.65 5.56 9.88
N ARG A 18 11.21 6.25 8.82
CA ARG A 18 11.13 7.73 8.75
C ARG A 18 9.75 8.26 9.11
N VAL A 19 8.76 7.39 9.30
CA VAL A 19 7.41 7.79 9.68
C VAL A 19 7.37 8.09 11.18
N ASP A 20 6.57 9.08 11.57
CA ASP A 20 6.25 9.34 12.97
C ASP A 20 5.52 8.11 13.58
N PRO A 21 6.10 7.45 14.61
CA PRO A 21 5.46 6.29 15.24
C PRO A 21 4.14 6.61 15.95
N THR A 22 3.85 7.89 16.19
CA THR A 22 2.61 8.39 16.80
C THR A 22 1.56 8.84 15.79
N ALA A 23 1.83 8.69 14.49
CA ALA A 23 0.89 9.06 13.44
C ALA A 23 -0.47 8.37 13.63
N GLU A 24 -1.53 9.15 13.75
CA GLU A 24 -2.92 8.65 13.82
C GLU A 24 -3.48 8.31 12.43
N HIS A 25 -2.87 8.89 11.39
CA HIS A 25 -3.21 8.68 9.98
C HIS A 25 -1.95 8.48 9.15
N LEU A 26 -1.96 7.45 8.32
CA LEU A 26 -0.92 7.16 7.34
C LEU A 26 -1.55 6.42 6.16
N CYS A 27 -1.06 6.69 4.95
CA CYS A 27 -1.28 5.84 3.79
C CYS A 27 0.02 5.78 2.98
N LEU A 28 0.89 4.84 3.32
CA LEU A 28 2.15 4.62 2.63
C LEU A 28 1.97 3.49 1.62
N ARG A 29 1.78 3.86 0.34
CA ARG A 29 1.65 2.91 -0.77
C ARG A 29 3.00 2.33 -1.19
N PHE A 30 3.02 1.03 -1.53
CA PHE A 30 4.20 0.31 -2.00
C PHE A 30 3.84 -0.86 -2.93
N GLY A 31 4.81 -1.33 -3.71
CA GLY A 31 4.68 -2.48 -4.59
C GLY A 31 5.72 -2.50 -5.72
N SER A 32 5.61 -3.48 -6.63
CA SER A 32 6.50 -3.61 -7.77
C SER A 32 5.84 -4.39 -8.91
N PRO A 33 5.76 -3.86 -10.15
CA PRO A 33 6.21 -2.53 -10.60
C PRO A 33 5.22 -1.39 -10.27
N HIS A 34 4.02 -1.71 -9.79
CA HIS A 34 2.97 -0.77 -9.38
C HIS A 34 2.69 -0.90 -7.88
N ASN A 35 2.13 0.14 -7.27
CA ASN A 35 1.61 0.04 -5.92
C ASN A 35 0.46 -0.99 -5.88
N THR A 36 0.60 -1.99 -5.03
CA THR A 36 -0.42 -3.04 -4.82
C THR A 36 -0.88 -3.12 -3.37
N HIS A 37 -0.12 -2.50 -2.46
CA HIS A 37 -0.36 -2.53 -1.03
C HIS A 37 -0.19 -1.13 -0.44
N ALA A 38 -0.76 -0.94 0.74
CA ALA A 38 -0.55 0.25 1.54
C ALA A 38 -0.35 -0.13 3.00
N VAL A 39 0.57 0.58 3.67
CA VAL A 39 0.58 0.64 5.12
C VAL A 39 -0.36 1.75 5.56
N VAL A 40 -1.32 1.41 6.40
CA VAL A 40 -2.29 2.36 6.98
C VAL A 40 -2.26 2.34 8.49
N VAL A 41 -2.68 3.44 9.10
CA VAL A 41 -3.02 3.50 10.52
C VAL A 41 -4.52 3.75 10.65
N GLU A 42 -5.22 2.81 11.28
CA GLU A 42 -6.65 2.91 11.56
C GLU A 42 -6.95 2.34 12.95
N GLY A 43 -7.69 3.08 13.78
CA GLY A 43 -8.02 2.64 15.14
C GLY A 43 -6.80 2.40 16.04
N GLY A 44 -5.71 3.15 15.82
CA GLY A 44 -4.43 2.98 16.54
C GLY A 44 -3.65 1.72 16.15
N ARG A 45 -4.05 1.02 15.09
CA ARG A 45 -3.36 -0.18 14.59
C ARG A 45 -2.68 0.10 13.27
N TRP A 46 -1.48 -0.44 13.14
CA TRP A 46 -0.66 -0.36 11.94
C TRP A 46 -0.95 -1.59 11.09
N GLN A 47 -1.38 -1.39 9.85
CA GLN A 47 -1.88 -2.47 9.00
C GLN A 47 -1.27 -2.40 7.62
N ILE A 48 -1.02 -3.56 7.01
CA ILE A 48 -0.80 -3.69 5.57
C ILE A 48 -2.10 -4.16 4.96
N ARG A 49 -2.60 -3.41 3.99
CA ARG A 49 -3.82 -3.74 3.23
C ARG A 49 -3.52 -3.78 1.74
N ARG A 50 -4.30 -4.55 1.00
CA ARG A 50 -4.26 -4.53 -0.47
C ARG A 50 -4.90 -3.26 -0.99
N LEU A 51 -4.35 -2.71 -2.07
CA LEU A 51 -5.00 -1.65 -2.82
C LEU A 51 -6.06 -2.28 -3.73
N VAL A 52 -7.26 -1.73 -3.69
CA VAL A 52 -8.41 -2.18 -4.47
C VAL A 52 -8.93 -1.01 -5.29
N LEU A 53 -9.13 -1.26 -6.58
CA LEU A 53 -9.79 -0.33 -7.47
C LEU A 53 -11.30 -0.59 -7.43
N ASP A 54 -12.07 0.42 -7.02
CA ASP A 54 -13.52 0.41 -7.15
C ASP A 54 -13.89 0.52 -8.64
N LEU A 55 -14.67 -0.46 -9.14
CA LEU A 55 -15.06 -0.51 -10.54
C LEU A 55 -15.92 0.68 -10.96
N ALA A 56 -16.84 1.13 -10.11
CA ALA A 56 -17.67 2.30 -10.41
C ALA A 56 -16.83 3.58 -10.49
N ARG A 57 -15.79 3.69 -9.64
CA ARG A 57 -14.84 4.82 -9.70
C ARG A 57 -13.99 4.77 -10.98
N ALA A 58 -13.57 3.59 -11.41
CA ALA A 58 -12.85 3.41 -12.66
C ALA A 58 -13.72 3.74 -13.89
N GLU A 59 -14.98 3.31 -13.88
CA GLU A 59 -15.95 3.59 -14.94
C GLU A 59 -16.25 5.09 -15.05
N ALA A 60 -16.54 5.76 -13.93
CA ALA A 60 -16.74 7.20 -13.89
C ALA A 60 -15.53 7.97 -14.44
N PHE A 61 -14.31 7.58 -14.06
CA PHE A 61 -13.09 8.21 -14.59
C PHE A 61 -12.98 8.03 -16.11
N ARG A 62 -13.27 6.83 -16.61
CA ARG A 62 -13.24 6.54 -18.05
C ARG A 62 -14.30 7.33 -18.81
N GLU A 63 -15.50 7.50 -18.25
CA GLU A 63 -16.56 8.32 -18.84
C GLU A 63 -16.19 9.81 -18.91
N GLU A 64 -15.56 10.33 -17.85
CA GLU A 64 -15.13 11.72 -17.78
C GLU A 64 -13.96 12.03 -18.73
N HIS A 65 -12.97 11.14 -18.80
CA HIS A 65 -11.71 11.41 -19.52
C HIS A 65 -11.59 10.74 -20.88
N GLY A 66 -12.45 9.76 -21.20
CA GLY A 66 -12.44 9.02 -22.46
C GLY A 66 -11.33 7.98 -22.59
N TYR A 67 -10.53 7.75 -21.54
CA TYR A 67 -9.46 6.75 -21.50
C TYR A 67 -9.27 6.20 -20.08
N PHE A 68 -8.57 5.07 -19.98
CA PHE A 68 -8.17 4.48 -18.71
C PHE A 68 -6.84 3.72 -18.88
N MET A 69 -5.77 4.20 -18.24
CA MET A 69 -4.43 3.61 -18.28
C MET A 69 -4.11 2.92 -16.94
N PRO A 70 -3.15 1.97 -16.89
CA PRO A 70 -2.74 1.31 -15.65
C PRO A 70 -2.32 2.28 -14.53
N GLU A 71 -1.73 3.42 -14.88
CA GLU A 71 -1.41 4.50 -13.96
C GLU A 71 -2.64 5.06 -13.26
N ASN A 72 -3.77 5.17 -13.97
CA ASN A 72 -5.03 5.62 -13.38
C ASN A 72 -5.57 4.59 -12.38
N ALA A 73 -5.41 3.29 -12.67
CA ALA A 73 -5.77 2.25 -11.71
C ALA A 73 -4.97 2.40 -10.41
N GLU A 74 -3.67 2.68 -10.50
CA GLU A 74 -2.81 2.86 -9.35
C GLU A 74 -3.16 4.10 -8.52
N ASP A 75 -3.47 5.22 -9.18
CA ASP A 75 -3.87 6.46 -8.52
C ASP A 75 -5.22 6.32 -7.81
N LEU A 76 -6.19 5.68 -8.48
CA LEU A 76 -7.56 5.53 -8.00
C LEU A 76 -7.77 4.39 -6.98
N SER A 77 -6.82 3.45 -6.89
CA SER A 77 -6.93 2.35 -5.93
C SER A 77 -6.77 2.84 -4.49
N GLU A 78 -7.58 2.31 -3.58
CA GLU A 78 -7.55 2.67 -2.16
C GLU A 78 -7.29 1.42 -1.29
N PRO A 79 -6.81 1.58 -0.04
CA PRO A 79 -6.69 0.45 0.89
C PRO A 79 -8.04 -0.25 1.07
N GLY A 80 -8.14 -1.50 0.63
CA GLY A 80 -9.33 -2.33 0.76
C GLY A 80 -9.55 -2.86 2.17
N PRO A 81 -10.63 -3.62 2.42
CA PRO A 81 -10.95 -4.13 3.77
C PRO A 81 -10.04 -5.27 4.23
N GLU A 82 -9.31 -5.91 3.31
CA GLU A 82 -8.43 -7.04 3.62
C GLU A 82 -7.14 -6.58 4.32
N VAL A 83 -6.95 -7.06 5.55
CA VAL A 83 -5.74 -6.83 6.35
C VAL A 83 -4.82 -8.04 6.25
N ILE A 84 -3.65 -7.84 5.64
CA ILE A 84 -2.64 -8.90 5.43
C ILE A 84 -1.72 -9.04 6.63
N LEU A 85 -1.28 -7.91 7.18
CA LEU A 85 -0.50 -7.84 8.41
C LEU A 85 -1.06 -6.75 9.30
N GLU A 86 -1.10 -7.01 10.60
CA GLU A 86 -1.51 -6.04 11.61
C GLU A 86 -0.53 -6.06 12.77
N ALA A 87 -0.24 -4.89 13.31
CA ALA A 87 0.55 -4.73 14.52
C ALA A 87 0.06 -3.54 15.36
N PRO A 88 0.26 -3.60 16.69
CA PRO A 88 -0.14 -2.53 17.60
C PRO A 88 0.79 -1.30 17.57
N SER A 89 1.88 -1.34 16.79
CA SER A 89 2.83 -0.23 16.65
C SER A 89 3.67 -0.38 15.40
N LEU A 90 4.25 0.73 14.93
CA LEU A 90 5.20 0.76 13.82
C LEU A 90 6.37 -0.21 14.02
N THR A 91 6.97 -0.25 15.21
CA THR A 91 8.09 -1.17 15.50
C THR A 91 7.70 -2.63 15.35
N ARG A 92 6.50 -3.00 15.83
CA ARG A 92 5.99 -4.37 15.71
C ARG A 92 5.61 -4.70 14.27
N LEU A 93 5.13 -3.72 13.51
CA LEU A 93 4.86 -3.89 12.08
C LEU A 93 6.16 -4.16 11.31
N ILE A 94 7.21 -3.37 11.55
CA ILE A 94 8.52 -3.57 10.92
C ILE A 94 9.06 -4.97 11.22
N ALA A 95 9.00 -5.41 12.48
CA ALA A 95 9.43 -6.76 12.85
C ALA A 95 8.60 -7.86 12.15
N ALA A 96 7.29 -7.66 11.99
CA ALA A 96 6.43 -8.58 11.24
C ALA A 96 6.78 -8.63 9.75
N ILE A 97 7.11 -7.49 9.15
CA ILE A 97 7.59 -7.39 7.76
C ILE A 97 8.94 -8.11 7.60
N GLU A 98 9.89 -7.89 8.51
CA GLU A 98 11.20 -8.55 8.49
C GLU A 98 11.07 -10.07 8.60
N ALA A 99 10.12 -10.55 9.41
CA ALA A 99 9.84 -11.98 9.59
C ALA A 99 8.98 -12.60 8.47
N ALA A 100 8.38 -11.79 7.59
CA ALA A 100 7.53 -12.29 6.52
C ALA A 100 8.32 -13.15 5.53
N ARG A 101 7.79 -14.34 5.21
CA ARG A 101 8.41 -15.32 4.33
C ARG A 101 8.39 -14.92 2.84
N ALA A 102 7.38 -14.14 2.44
CA ALA A 102 7.19 -13.65 1.08
C ALA A 102 7.12 -12.12 1.05
N TRP A 103 7.61 -11.52 -0.04
CA TRP A 103 7.59 -10.07 -0.26
C TRP A 103 7.25 -9.70 -1.72
N PRO A 104 6.32 -8.76 -1.99
CA PRO A 104 5.36 -8.21 -1.03
C PRO A 104 4.57 -9.35 -0.37
N PRO A 105 4.02 -9.14 0.84
CA PRO A 105 3.25 -10.19 1.50
C PRO A 105 2.08 -10.55 0.58
N ALA A 106 2.15 -11.73 -0.03
CA ALA A 106 1.21 -12.21 -1.04
C ALA A 106 0.13 -13.09 -0.41
N GLU A 107 -0.94 -13.29 -1.20
CA GLU A 107 -2.13 -14.14 -1.00
C GLU A 107 -1.92 -15.49 -0.30
#